data_AF-A0A353GQ06-F1
#
_entry.id   AF-A0A353GQ06-F1
#
_cell.length_a   1.000
_cell.length_b   1.000
_cell.length_c   1.000
_cell.angle_alpha   90.00
_cell.angle_beta   90.00
_cell.angle_gamma   90.00
#
_symmetry.space_group_name_H-M   'P 1'
#
loop_
_entity.id
_entity.type
_entity.pdbx_description
1 polymer ?
#
loop_
_entity_poly.entity_id
_entity_poly.type
_entity_poly.pdbx_seq_one_letter_code
_entity_poly.pdbx_strand_id
1 'polypeptide(L)'
;ILEGFASIASMLVIWIGVSLALGKGFCSWGCFYGGLEDGFSRILKKPVIRKVNPTWRYLSYAVLLGVVLTSIATLSPTYCTWLCPFKTVTEYQKITSDLVFIQTLIFLLLFLGLVVIMPVLTKKRTQCSFLCPFGAMQSFTNQISAFEVRIQKDKCIHCRTCIGVCPTFSLTQDDLDRGKANLTCTKCAKCISACPRKAISFEVKGIEVLSHQGGRVRLYFLYPAFILLLTMGSG
;
A
#
# COMPACT_ATOMS: atom_id res chain seq x y z
N ILE A 1 5.02 -10.43 33.02
CA ILE A 1 3.97 -9.45 32.63
C ILE A 1 4.61 -8.13 32.19
N LEU A 2 5.53 -7.52 32.96
CA LEU A 2 6.22 -6.28 32.54
C LEU A 2 7.05 -6.39 31.25
N GLU A 3 7.75 -7.51 31.01
CA GLU A 3 8.55 -7.66 29.77
C GLU A 3 7.68 -7.70 28.51
N GLY A 4 6.50 -8.32 28.56
CA GLY A 4 5.57 -8.36 27.42
C GLY A 4 5.00 -6.99 27.05
N PHE A 5 4.74 -6.12 28.05
CA PHE A 5 4.29 -4.75 27.78
C PHE A 5 5.39 -3.89 27.15
N ALA A 6 6.65 -4.07 27.54
CA ALA A 6 7.78 -3.36 26.94
C ALA A 6 7.99 -3.73 25.47
N SER A 7 7.84 -5.01 25.11
CA SER A 7 7.91 -5.47 23.71
C SER A 7 6.77 -4.92 22.85
N ILE A 8 5.54 -4.90 23.38
CA ILE A 8 4.39 -4.36 22.64
C ILE A 8 4.49 -2.84 22.46
N ALA A 9 4.90 -2.13 23.51
CA ALA A 9 5.09 -0.69 23.46
C ALA A 9 6.19 -0.29 22.47
N SER A 10 7.31 -1.00 22.47
CA SER A 10 8.40 -0.76 21.51
C SER A 10 7.98 -1.05 20.07
N MET A 11 7.27 -2.16 19.81
CA MET A 11 6.71 -2.46 18.47
C MET A 11 5.75 -1.36 18.00
N LEU A 12 4.87 -0.84 18.88
CA LEU A 12 3.94 0.22 18.53
C LEU A 12 4.63 1.55 18.27
N VAL A 13 5.58 1.97 19.11
CA VAL A 13 6.34 3.22 18.93
C VAL A 13 7.12 3.19 17.62
N ILE A 14 7.78 2.07 17.33
CA ILE A 14 8.51 1.86 16.08
C ILE A 14 7.55 1.90 14.90
N TRP A 15 6.44 1.14 14.95
CA TRP A 15 5.49 1.08 13.86
C TRP A 15 4.85 2.44 13.57
N ILE A 16 4.52 3.21 14.61
CA ILE A 16 4.02 4.59 14.50
C ILE A 16 5.11 5.50 13.94
N GLY A 17 6.35 5.43 14.43
CA GLY A 17 7.46 6.22 13.94
C GLY A 17 7.75 6.00 12.46
N VAL A 18 7.78 4.74 12.03
CA VAL A 18 7.94 4.35 10.62
C VAL A 18 6.73 4.78 9.79
N SER A 19 5.52 4.61 10.31
CA SER A 19 4.29 5.06 9.63
C SER A 19 4.26 6.57 9.46
N LEU A 20 4.70 7.34 10.46
CA LEU A 20 4.78 8.80 10.38
C LEU A 20 5.87 9.25 9.42
N ALA A 21 7.06 8.64 9.46
CA ALA A 21 8.14 8.99 8.54
C ALA A 21 7.76 8.67 7.08
N LEU A 22 7.31 7.44 6.83
CA LEU A 22 7.13 6.93 5.46
C LEU A 22 5.70 7.14 4.92
N GLY A 23 4.72 7.37 5.79
CA GLY A 23 3.29 7.40 5.46
C GLY A 23 2.86 6.05 4.86
N LYS A 24 2.05 6.12 3.79
CA LYS A 24 1.63 4.95 3.00
C LYS A 24 2.76 4.33 2.16
N GLY A 25 4.01 4.80 2.30
CA GLY A 25 5.18 4.22 1.66
C GLY A 25 5.42 2.75 2.04
N PHE A 26 5.14 2.38 3.29
CA PHE A 26 5.35 1.00 3.76
C PHE A 26 4.61 -0.05 2.90
N CYS A 27 3.39 0.27 2.44
CA CYS A 27 2.60 -0.58 1.55
C CYS A 27 3.29 -0.92 0.22
N SER A 28 4.24 -0.09 -0.24
CA SER A 28 5.00 -0.35 -1.48
C SER A 28 6.38 -0.95 -1.25
N TRP A 29 6.99 -0.70 -0.09
CA TRP A 29 8.40 -0.98 0.15
C TRP A 29 8.63 -2.14 1.13
N GLY A 30 7.76 -2.30 2.13
CA GLY A 30 7.88 -3.33 3.16
C GLY A 30 6.75 -4.38 3.15
N CYS A 31 5.58 -4.04 2.59
CA CYS A 31 4.45 -4.98 2.58
C CYS A 31 4.67 -6.13 1.57
N PHE A 32 4.71 -7.37 2.08
CA PHE A 32 4.81 -8.59 1.29
C PHE A 32 3.77 -8.67 0.16
N TYR A 33 2.51 -8.36 0.47
CA TYR A 33 1.41 -8.36 -0.51
C TYR A 33 1.60 -7.31 -1.60
N GLY A 34 2.12 -6.12 -1.26
CA GLY A 34 2.42 -5.09 -2.24
C GLY A 34 3.49 -5.55 -3.23
N GLY A 35 4.46 -6.35 -2.78
CA GLY A 35 5.44 -7.02 -3.63
C GLY A 35 4.83 -8.12 -4.50
N LEU A 36 3.97 -8.96 -3.92
CA LEU A 36 3.26 -10.02 -4.66
C LEU A 36 2.38 -9.45 -5.78
N GLU A 37 1.51 -8.48 -5.49
CA GLU A 37 0.65 -7.85 -6.50
C GLU A 37 1.49 -7.20 -7.62
N ASP A 38 2.63 -6.60 -7.28
CA ASP A 38 3.57 -6.04 -8.26
C ASP A 38 4.28 -7.09 -9.10
N GLY A 39 4.56 -8.26 -8.54
CA GLY A 39 5.13 -9.42 -9.25
C GLY A 39 4.10 -10.01 -10.21
N PHE A 40 2.90 -10.31 -9.71
CA PHE A 40 1.79 -10.85 -10.50
C PHE A 40 1.35 -9.90 -11.63
N SER A 41 1.38 -8.58 -11.40
CA SER A 41 1.11 -7.56 -12.43
C SER A 41 2.06 -7.63 -13.65
N ARG A 42 3.26 -8.22 -13.51
CA ARG A 42 4.24 -8.35 -14.61
C ARG A 42 4.05 -9.60 -15.46
N ILE A 43 3.19 -10.54 -15.04
CA ILE A 43 3.03 -11.83 -15.73
C ILE A 43 2.43 -11.65 -17.14
N LEU A 44 1.36 -10.86 -17.27
CA LEU A 44 0.78 -10.58 -18.59
C LEU A 44 1.53 -9.46 -19.31
N LYS A 45 1.64 -9.54 -20.64
CA LYS A 45 2.26 -8.48 -21.47
C LYS A 45 1.37 -7.25 -21.62
N LYS A 46 0.05 -7.40 -21.68
CA LYS A 46 -0.92 -6.30 -21.84
C LYS A 46 -2.03 -6.40 -20.77
N PRO A 47 -2.54 -5.27 -20.24
CA PRO A 47 -3.68 -5.29 -19.34
C PRO A 47 -4.94 -5.67 -20.13
N VAL A 48 -5.70 -6.63 -19.60
CA VAL A 48 -6.99 -7.05 -20.15
C VAL A 48 -8.07 -6.03 -19.78
N ILE A 49 -8.03 -5.54 -18.53
CA ILE A 49 -8.94 -4.49 -18.04
C ILE A 49 -8.23 -3.14 -18.14
N ARG A 50 -8.61 -2.32 -19.13
CA ARG A 50 -7.95 -1.03 -19.41
C ARG A 50 -8.54 0.17 -18.68
N LYS A 51 -9.84 0.15 -18.39
CA LYS A 51 -10.54 1.27 -17.74
C LYS A 51 -11.05 0.84 -16.38
N VAL A 52 -10.37 1.27 -15.34
CA VAL A 52 -10.86 1.17 -13.96
C VAL A 52 -11.05 2.59 -13.44
N ASN A 53 -12.21 2.86 -12.85
CA ASN A 53 -12.55 4.19 -12.41
C ASN A 53 -11.71 4.55 -11.15
N PRO A 54 -10.94 5.65 -11.15
CA PRO A 54 -10.08 6.03 -10.02
C PRO A 54 -10.85 6.31 -8.71
N THR A 55 -12.17 6.48 -8.77
CA THR A 55 -13.06 6.61 -7.59
C THR A 55 -13.09 5.34 -6.74
N TRP A 56 -12.84 4.17 -7.33
CA TRP A 56 -12.86 2.90 -6.59
C TRP A 56 -11.79 2.84 -5.49
N ARG A 57 -10.77 3.71 -5.55
CA ARG A 57 -9.80 3.86 -4.45
C ARG A 57 -10.46 4.24 -3.12
N TYR A 58 -11.63 4.87 -3.15
CA TYR A 58 -12.34 5.28 -1.93
C TYR A 58 -13.04 4.11 -1.24
N LEU A 59 -13.23 2.99 -1.95
CA LEU A 59 -13.83 1.78 -1.40
C LEU A 59 -13.04 1.27 -0.18
N SER A 60 -11.71 1.43 -0.16
CA SER A 60 -10.90 1.03 1.00
C SER A 60 -11.26 1.77 2.28
N TYR A 61 -11.76 3.02 2.18
CA TYR A 61 -12.24 3.77 3.34
C TYR A 61 -13.61 3.28 3.81
N ALA A 62 -14.49 2.89 2.88
CA ALA A 62 -15.75 2.25 3.23
C ALA A 62 -15.52 0.90 3.93
N VAL A 63 -14.55 0.10 3.45
CA VAL A 63 -14.14 -1.15 4.09
C VAL A 63 -13.56 -0.90 5.48
N LEU A 64 -12.70 0.12 5.64
CA LEU A 64 -12.19 0.53 6.94
C LEU A 64 -13.32 0.89 7.91
N LEU A 65 -14.28 1.71 7.46
CA LEU A 65 -15.42 2.10 8.28
C LEU A 65 -16.25 0.88 8.68
N GLY A 66 -16.53 -0.04 7.75
CA GLY A 66 -17.24 -1.30 8.04
C GLY A 66 -16.50 -2.18 9.05
N VAL A 67 -15.18 -2.30 8.91
CA VAL A 67 -14.34 -3.06 9.87
C VAL A 67 -14.37 -2.41 11.26
N VAL A 68 -14.26 -1.09 11.35
CA VAL A 68 -14.30 -0.38 12.64
C VAL A 68 -15.67 -0.55 13.31
N LEU A 69 -16.77 -0.37 12.58
CA LEU A 69 -18.13 -0.54 13.13
C LEU A 69 -18.39 -1.97 13.60
N THR A 70 -18.00 -2.96 12.81
CA THR A 70 -18.18 -4.38 13.17
C THR A 70 -17.28 -4.81 14.33
N SER A 71 -16.07 -4.27 14.43
CA SER A 71 -15.17 -4.52 15.57
C SER A 71 -15.71 -3.90 16.85
N ILE A 72 -16.30 -2.70 16.80
CA ILE A 72 -17.00 -2.08 17.94
C ILE A 72 -18.21 -2.92 18.35
N ALA A 73 -19.01 -3.37 17.38
CA ALA A 73 -20.22 -4.15 17.65
C ALA A 73 -19.94 -5.55 18.23
N THR A 74 -18.85 -6.20 17.81
CA THR A 74 -18.54 -7.59 18.20
C THR A 74 -17.45 -7.70 19.27
N LEU A 75 -16.84 -6.59 19.70
CA LEU A 75 -15.64 -6.53 20.56
C LEU A 75 -14.50 -7.48 20.12
N SER A 76 -14.52 -7.90 18.86
CA SER A 76 -13.58 -8.87 18.28
C SER A 76 -12.84 -8.25 17.10
N PRO A 77 -11.58 -8.64 16.82
CA PRO A 77 -10.84 -8.15 15.67
C PRO A 77 -11.42 -8.74 14.38
N THR A 78 -12.53 -8.17 13.90
CA THR A 78 -13.31 -8.68 12.75
C THR A 78 -12.47 -8.74 11.48
N TYR A 79 -11.48 -7.85 11.35
CA TYR A 79 -10.54 -7.88 10.24
C TYR A 79 -9.75 -9.20 10.20
N CYS A 80 -9.21 -9.65 11.33
CA CYS A 80 -8.41 -10.86 11.42
C CYS A 80 -9.25 -12.14 11.27
N THR A 81 -10.54 -12.09 11.62
CA THR A 81 -11.42 -13.27 11.54
C THR A 81 -12.12 -13.42 10.20
N TRP A 82 -12.48 -12.32 9.52
CA TRP A 82 -13.35 -12.36 8.35
C TRP A 82 -12.74 -11.85 7.05
N LEU A 83 -11.78 -10.92 7.09
CA LEU A 83 -11.34 -10.21 5.89
C LEU A 83 -9.85 -10.34 5.59
N CYS A 84 -9.07 -10.92 6.51
CA CYS A 84 -7.61 -10.96 6.37
C CYS A 84 -7.19 -12.18 5.55
N PRO A 85 -6.70 -11.99 4.30
CA PRO A 85 -6.07 -13.07 3.52
C PRO A 85 -4.79 -13.63 4.19
N PHE A 86 -4.31 -13.01 5.29
CA PHE A 86 -3.23 -13.60 6.09
C PHE A 86 -3.66 -14.86 6.83
N LYS A 87 -4.93 -14.99 7.24
CA LYS A 87 -5.36 -16.11 8.08
C LYS A 87 -5.14 -17.46 7.37
N THR A 88 -5.33 -17.52 6.06
CA THR A 88 -5.06 -18.72 5.25
C THR A 88 -3.57 -19.05 5.10
N VAL A 89 -2.67 -18.08 5.25
CA VAL A 89 -1.21 -18.28 5.11
C VAL A 89 -0.56 -18.57 6.47
N THR A 90 -1.08 -18.01 7.56
CA THR A 90 -0.48 -18.13 8.91
C THR A 90 -1.13 -19.18 9.79
N GLU A 91 -2.41 -19.51 9.58
CA GLU A 91 -3.10 -20.58 10.29
C GLU A 91 -3.57 -21.64 9.29
N TYR A 92 -2.77 -22.71 9.14
CA TYR A 92 -3.25 -23.96 8.56
C TYR A 92 -4.24 -24.57 9.56
N GLN A 93 -5.51 -24.17 9.49
CA GLN A 93 -6.57 -24.77 10.29
C GLN A 93 -6.64 -26.26 9.95
N LYS A 94 -6.46 -27.14 10.94
CA LYS A 94 -6.64 -28.58 10.76
C LYS A 94 -8.08 -28.82 10.31
N ILE A 95 -8.26 -29.58 9.23
CA ILE A 95 -9.56 -29.92 8.67
C ILE A 95 -10.24 -30.91 9.63
N THR A 96 -11.01 -30.39 10.59
CA THR A 96 -11.74 -31.21 11.57
C THR A 96 -13.25 -31.20 11.36
N SER A 97 -13.78 -30.36 10.45
CA SER A 97 -15.23 -30.22 10.21
C SER A 97 -15.55 -29.68 8.82
N ASP A 98 -16.68 -30.08 8.24
CA ASP A 98 -17.11 -29.71 6.88
C ASP A 98 -17.30 -28.20 6.68
N LEU A 99 -17.73 -27.49 7.73
CA LEU A 99 -17.87 -26.03 7.73
C LEU A 99 -16.52 -25.31 7.58
N VAL A 100 -15.45 -25.85 8.19
CA VAL A 100 -14.09 -25.29 8.10
C VAL A 100 -13.50 -25.53 6.72
N PHE A 101 -13.86 -26.64 6.06
CA PHE A 101 -13.43 -26.94 4.69
C PHE A 101 -14.02 -25.94 3.68
N ILE A 102 -15.33 -25.68 3.76
CA ILE A 102 -16.00 -24.71 2.89
C ILE A 102 -15.44 -23.29 3.10
N GLN A 103 -15.23 -22.89 4.36
CA GLN A 103 -14.65 -21.58 4.68
C GLN A 103 -13.23 -21.42 4.14
N THR A 104 -12.39 -22.47 4.27
CA THR A 104 -11.03 -22.48 3.72
C THR A 104 -11.03 -22.36 2.19
N LEU A 105 -11.93 -23.07 1.52
CA LEU A 105 -12.06 -23.02 0.06
C LEU A 105 -12.45 -21.62 -0.42
N ILE A 106 -13.42 -20.99 0.25
CA ILE A 106 -13.86 -19.61 -0.06
C ILE A 106 -12.71 -18.62 0.10
N PHE A 107 -11.97 -18.69 1.22
CA PHE A 107 -10.83 -17.78 1.43
C PHE A 107 -9.70 -18.01 0.43
N LEU A 108 -9.44 -19.25 0.04
CA LEU A 108 -8.42 -19.59 -0.95
C LEU A 108 -8.79 -19.04 -2.34
N LEU A 109 -10.06 -19.20 -2.74
CA LEU A 109 -10.58 -18.62 -3.98
C LEU A 109 -10.55 -17.09 -3.95
N LEU A 110 -10.90 -16.48 -2.81
CA LEU A 110 -10.88 -15.04 -2.63
C LEU A 110 -9.44 -14.48 -2.69
N PHE A 111 -8.48 -15.17 -2.06
CA PHE A 111 -7.06 -14.85 -2.16
C PHE A 111 -6.56 -14.94 -3.59
N LEU A 112 -6.87 -16.04 -4.29
CA LEU A 112 -6.48 -16.22 -5.69
C LEU A 112 -7.11 -15.13 -6.59
N GLY A 113 -8.38 -14.81 -6.36
CA GLY A 113 -9.10 -13.75 -7.06
C GLY A 113 -8.48 -12.37 -6.87
N LEU A 114 -8.21 -11.98 -5.63
CA LEU A 114 -7.79 -10.62 -5.27
C LEU A 114 -6.29 -10.38 -5.37
N VAL A 115 -5.45 -11.35 -4.98
CA VAL A 115 -3.98 -11.23 -4.95
C VAL A 115 -3.36 -11.62 -6.29
N VAL A 116 -3.95 -12.60 -6.98
CA VAL A 116 -3.35 -13.17 -8.20
C VAL A 116 -4.11 -12.68 -9.44
N ILE A 117 -5.40 -13.00 -9.56
CA ILE A 117 -6.17 -12.78 -10.79
C ILE A 117 -6.34 -11.27 -11.08
N MET A 118 -6.79 -10.49 -10.11
CA MET A 118 -7.06 -9.06 -10.31
C MET A 118 -5.81 -8.23 -10.68
N PRO A 119 -4.64 -8.39 -10.01
CA PRO A 119 -3.42 -7.71 -10.38
C PRO A 119 -2.87 -8.16 -11.73
N VAL A 120 -3.01 -9.45 -12.08
CA VAL A 120 -2.64 -9.99 -13.39
C VAL A 120 -3.45 -9.33 -14.50
N LEU A 121 -4.79 -9.28 -14.36
CA LEU A 121 -5.68 -8.74 -15.38
C LEU A 121 -5.57 -7.22 -15.55
N THR A 122 -5.40 -6.50 -14.43
CA THR A 122 -5.44 -5.04 -14.42
C THR A 122 -4.05 -4.42 -14.54
N LYS A 123 -2.97 -5.17 -14.23
CA LYS A 123 -1.60 -4.67 -13.99
C LYS A 123 -1.48 -3.63 -12.86
N LYS A 124 -2.44 -3.63 -11.94
CA LYS A 124 -2.58 -2.64 -10.86
C LYS A 124 -2.63 -3.35 -9.51
N ARG A 125 -2.38 -2.61 -8.43
CA ARG A 125 -2.49 -3.11 -7.06
C ARG A 125 -3.92 -2.94 -6.56
N THR A 126 -4.81 -3.79 -7.08
CA THR A 126 -6.26 -3.71 -6.85
C THR A 126 -6.63 -3.99 -5.41
N GLN A 127 -6.01 -4.97 -4.76
CA GLN A 127 -6.32 -5.28 -3.36
C GLN A 127 -5.85 -4.14 -2.45
N CYS A 128 -4.60 -3.69 -2.59
CA CYS A 128 -4.09 -2.58 -1.79
C CYS A 128 -4.86 -1.26 -2.03
N SER A 129 -5.45 -1.07 -3.21
CA SER A 129 -6.20 0.15 -3.52
C SER A 129 -7.67 0.09 -3.13
N PHE A 130 -8.31 -1.07 -3.17
CA PHE A 130 -9.78 -1.17 -3.04
C PHE A 130 -10.23 -1.85 -1.74
N LEU A 131 -9.50 -2.87 -1.27
CA LEU A 131 -9.96 -3.73 -0.18
C LEU A 131 -9.13 -3.63 1.10
N CYS A 132 -7.93 -3.06 1.07
CA CYS A 132 -7.06 -3.03 2.24
C CYS A 132 -7.44 -1.90 3.23
N PRO A 133 -8.05 -2.20 4.39
CA PRO A 133 -8.39 -1.17 5.38
C PRO A 133 -7.13 -0.61 6.06
N PHE A 134 -6.09 -1.42 6.23
CA PHE A 134 -4.80 -0.95 6.74
C PHE A 134 -4.17 0.11 5.83
N GLY A 135 -4.28 -0.09 4.51
CA GLY A 135 -3.85 0.89 3.53
C GLY A 135 -4.66 2.19 3.59
N ALA A 136 -5.94 2.12 3.95
CA ALA A 136 -6.77 3.32 4.16
C ALA A 136 -6.39 4.05 5.46
N MET A 137 -6.12 3.33 6.55
CA MET A 137 -5.61 3.91 7.80
C MET A 137 -4.30 4.67 7.56
N GLN A 138 -3.34 4.03 6.88
CA GLN A 138 -2.03 4.63 6.62
C GLN A 138 -2.05 5.75 5.57
N SER A 139 -3.16 5.87 4.84
CA SER A 139 -3.43 7.01 3.95
C SER A 139 -3.50 8.31 4.76
N PHE A 140 -4.14 8.31 5.93
CA PHE A 140 -4.19 9.50 6.79
C PHE A 140 -2.80 9.91 7.27
N THR A 141 -1.94 8.94 7.58
CA THR A 141 -0.55 9.21 7.95
C THR A 141 0.24 9.85 6.81
N ASN A 142 -0.19 9.68 5.56
CA ASN A 142 0.43 10.32 4.40
C ASN A 142 0.31 11.85 4.45
N GLN A 143 -0.75 12.38 5.07
CA GLN A 143 -0.93 13.81 5.26
C GLN A 143 0.06 14.39 6.28
N ILE A 144 0.53 13.60 7.25
CA ILE A 144 1.48 14.02 8.29
C ILE A 144 2.92 13.71 7.88
N SER A 145 3.12 12.75 6.98
CA SER A 145 4.45 12.26 6.65
C SER A 145 5.40 13.30 6.08
N ALA A 146 6.69 13.12 6.39
CA ALA A 146 7.77 14.02 5.99
C ALA A 146 8.00 14.00 4.47
N PHE A 147 7.84 12.85 3.83
CA PHE A 147 8.05 12.70 2.38
C PHE A 147 6.74 12.84 1.60
N GLU A 148 6.75 13.61 0.52
CA GLU A 148 5.63 13.72 -0.42
C GLU A 148 6.08 13.63 -1.89
N VAL A 149 5.13 13.32 -2.78
CA VAL A 149 5.38 13.28 -4.23
C VAL A 149 4.81 14.55 -4.83
N ARG A 150 5.70 15.37 -5.39
CA ARG A 150 5.38 16.67 -5.99
C ARG A 150 5.63 16.66 -7.48
N ILE A 151 4.85 17.46 -8.19
CA ILE A 151 4.88 17.59 -9.64
C ILE A 151 5.17 19.05 -9.95
N GLN A 152 6.31 19.30 -10.59
CA GLN A 152 6.71 20.63 -11.06
C GLN A 152 5.87 20.98 -12.28
N LYS A 153 4.98 21.96 -12.12
CA LYS A 153 4.04 22.36 -13.17
C LYS A 153 4.78 22.91 -14.39
N ASP A 154 5.86 23.65 -14.18
CA ASP A 154 6.66 24.27 -15.25
C ASP A 154 7.30 23.24 -16.20
N LYS A 155 7.58 22.02 -15.71
CA LYS A 155 8.16 20.94 -16.51
C LYS A 155 7.11 19.94 -17.02
N CYS A 156 5.88 20.00 -16.49
CA CYS A 156 4.83 19.06 -16.82
C CYS A 156 4.18 19.41 -18.17
N ILE A 157 4.18 18.46 -19.10
CA ILE A 157 3.54 18.63 -20.43
C ILE A 157 2.17 17.94 -20.51
N HIS A 158 1.56 17.61 -19.38
CA HIS A 158 0.27 16.89 -19.30
C HIS A 158 0.16 15.62 -20.17
N CYS A 159 1.27 14.89 -20.38
CA CYS A 159 1.31 13.67 -21.20
C CYS A 159 0.51 12.48 -20.63
N ARG A 160 0.03 12.55 -19.38
CA ARG A 160 -0.75 11.52 -18.66
C ARG A 160 -0.05 10.15 -18.49
N THR A 161 1.21 10.01 -18.87
CA THR A 161 2.00 8.77 -18.68
C THR A 161 2.05 8.35 -17.21
N CYS A 162 2.23 9.30 -16.29
CA CYS A 162 2.25 9.06 -14.84
C CYS A 162 0.92 8.49 -14.30
N ILE A 163 -0.22 8.92 -14.83
CA ILE A 163 -1.55 8.39 -14.50
C ILE A 163 -1.64 6.93 -14.98
N GLY A 164 -1.19 6.67 -16.20
CA GLY A 164 -1.18 5.33 -16.81
C GLY A 164 -0.33 4.31 -16.05
N VAL A 165 0.82 4.71 -15.49
CA VAL A 165 1.69 3.79 -14.72
C VAL A 165 1.36 3.68 -13.24
N CYS A 166 0.52 4.56 -12.68
CA CYS A 166 0.21 4.56 -11.25
C CYS A 166 -0.51 3.25 -10.84
N PRO A 167 0.07 2.42 -9.96
CA PRO A 167 -0.51 1.12 -9.62
C PRO A 167 -1.75 1.20 -8.72
N THR A 168 -1.93 2.30 -8.01
CA THR A 168 -3.01 2.51 -7.01
C THR A 168 -3.99 3.61 -7.41
N PHE A 169 -3.99 4.01 -8.69
CA PHE A 169 -4.87 5.06 -9.22
C PHE A 169 -4.79 6.38 -8.46
N SER A 170 -3.64 6.67 -7.84
CA SER A 170 -3.44 7.80 -6.93
C SER A 170 -3.09 9.12 -7.63
N LEU A 171 -3.10 9.16 -8.97
CA LEU A 171 -2.95 10.36 -9.77
C LEU A 171 -4.12 10.47 -10.76
N THR A 172 -4.82 11.60 -10.74
CA THR A 172 -5.78 12.04 -11.78
C THR A 172 -5.27 13.29 -12.49
N GLN A 173 -6.03 13.80 -13.46
CA GLN A 173 -5.69 15.06 -14.12
C GLN A 173 -5.69 16.22 -13.12
N ASP A 174 -6.68 16.27 -12.22
CA ASP A 174 -6.74 17.28 -11.15
C ASP A 174 -5.53 17.22 -10.20
N ASP A 175 -4.96 16.05 -9.97
CA ASP A 175 -3.74 15.90 -9.17
C ASP A 175 -2.51 16.51 -9.88
N LEU A 176 -2.45 16.44 -11.22
CA LEU A 176 -1.41 17.11 -12.01
C LEU A 176 -1.55 18.63 -11.91
N ASP A 177 -2.77 19.14 -12.03
CA ASP A 177 -3.06 20.57 -11.96
C ASP A 177 -2.80 21.14 -10.57
N ARG A 178 -3.02 20.35 -9.51
CA ARG A 178 -2.65 20.70 -8.14
C ARG A 178 -1.15 20.57 -7.84
N GLY A 179 -0.37 19.94 -8.72
CA GLY A 179 1.07 19.74 -8.51
C GLY A 179 1.42 18.77 -7.38
N LYS A 180 0.47 17.95 -6.92
CA LYS A 180 0.65 17.03 -5.78
C LYS A 180 -0.11 15.73 -5.99
N ALA A 181 0.50 14.61 -5.59
CA ALA A 181 -0.18 13.32 -5.60
C ALA A 181 -1.32 13.27 -4.57
N ASN A 182 -2.29 12.38 -4.80
CA ASN A 182 -3.39 12.20 -3.87
C ASN A 182 -2.93 11.55 -2.55
N LEU A 183 -3.70 11.76 -1.49
CA LEU A 183 -3.53 11.17 -0.14
C LEU A 183 -3.34 9.64 -0.19
N THR A 184 -3.98 8.98 -1.15
CA THR A 184 -3.90 7.53 -1.39
C THR A 184 -2.57 7.03 -1.97
N CYS A 185 -1.64 7.93 -2.31
CA CYS A 185 -0.36 7.60 -2.94
C CYS A 185 0.52 6.72 -2.04
N THR A 186 0.93 5.56 -2.56
CA THR A 186 1.81 4.59 -1.88
C THR A 186 3.31 4.89 -2.05
N LYS A 187 3.69 6.03 -2.65
CA LYS A 187 5.09 6.45 -2.84
C LYS A 187 5.97 5.38 -3.51
N CYS A 188 5.43 4.64 -4.47
CA CYS A 188 6.13 3.57 -5.18
C CYS A 188 7.16 4.04 -6.23
N ALA A 189 7.31 5.35 -6.44
CA ALA A 189 8.23 5.99 -7.39
C ALA A 189 8.04 5.64 -8.89
N LYS A 190 7.08 4.79 -9.28
CA LYS A 190 6.86 4.40 -10.69
C LYS A 190 6.55 5.59 -11.61
N CYS A 191 5.84 6.60 -11.10
CA CYS A 191 5.55 7.83 -11.84
C CYS A 191 6.80 8.67 -12.12
N ILE A 192 7.76 8.69 -11.18
CA ILE A 192 9.03 9.42 -11.31
C ILE A 192 9.88 8.77 -12.41
N SER A 193 10.00 7.44 -12.39
CA SER A 193 10.77 6.70 -13.41
C SER A 193 10.17 6.77 -14.81
N ALA A 194 8.84 6.89 -14.93
CA ALA A 194 8.14 6.91 -16.21
C ALA A 194 8.00 8.32 -16.82
N CYS A 195 8.33 9.38 -16.08
CA CYS A 195 8.13 10.75 -16.55
C CYS A 195 9.21 11.15 -17.58
N PRO A 196 8.85 11.44 -18.85
CA PRO A 196 9.83 11.77 -19.88
C PRO A 196 10.52 13.11 -19.64
N ARG A 197 9.77 14.09 -19.10
CA ARG A 197 10.26 15.43 -18.78
C ARG A 197 10.81 15.56 -17.38
N LYS A 198 10.86 14.45 -16.63
CA LYS A 198 11.51 14.47 -15.32
C LYS A 198 10.88 15.57 -14.43
N ALA A 199 9.55 15.63 -14.42
CA ALA A 199 8.77 16.68 -13.74
C ALA A 199 8.29 16.27 -12.34
N ILE A 200 8.48 15.01 -11.95
CA ILE A 200 7.97 14.44 -10.69
C ILE A 200 9.16 14.12 -9.78
N SER A 201 9.12 14.61 -8.53
CA SER A 201 10.17 14.46 -7.52
C SER A 201 9.59 13.96 -6.19
N PHE A 202 10.45 13.34 -5.38
CA PHE A 202 10.20 13.20 -3.94
C PHE A 202 10.73 14.42 -3.24
N GLU A 203 9.88 15.05 -2.44
CA GLU A 203 10.24 16.22 -1.64
C GLU A 203 10.01 15.91 -0.17
N VAL A 204 10.90 16.44 0.67
CA VAL A 204 10.69 16.45 2.12
C VAL A 204 9.96 17.75 2.42
N LYS A 205 8.85 17.69 3.16
CA LYS A 205 8.12 18.90 3.55
C LYS A 205 9.05 19.87 4.25
N GLY A 206 9.23 21.05 3.66
CA GLY A 206 10.10 22.10 4.17
C GLY A 206 11.52 22.14 3.57
N ILE A 207 11.90 21.21 2.68
CA ILE A 207 13.19 21.24 1.98
C ILE A 207 12.98 20.91 0.50
N GLU A 208 13.39 21.80 -0.41
CA GLU A 208 13.42 21.53 -1.85
C GLU A 208 14.52 20.51 -2.19
N VAL A 209 14.25 19.23 -1.95
CA VAL A 209 15.18 18.15 -2.34
C VAL A 209 14.91 17.78 -3.79
N LEU A 210 15.70 18.35 -4.71
CA LEU A 210 15.76 18.00 -6.14
C LEU A 210 16.35 16.61 -6.38
N SER A 211 15.75 15.54 -5.84
CA SER A 211 16.25 14.18 -6.10
C SER A 211 15.59 13.56 -7.32
N HIS A 212 16.29 13.69 -8.45
CA HIS A 212 15.84 13.20 -9.75
C HIS A 212 16.03 11.68 -9.97
N GLN A 213 16.61 10.97 -9.01
CA GLN A 213 16.97 9.56 -9.14
C GLN A 213 16.18 8.70 -8.15
N GLY A 214 15.05 8.16 -8.61
CA GLY A 214 14.23 7.23 -7.85
C GLY A 214 14.96 5.96 -7.38
N GLY A 215 16.14 5.66 -7.92
CA GLY A 215 17.01 4.57 -7.48
C GLY A 215 17.90 4.87 -6.26
N ARG A 216 18.35 6.12 -6.05
CA ARG A 216 19.21 6.50 -4.90
C ARG A 216 18.39 6.87 -3.66
N VAL A 217 17.23 7.50 -3.83
CA VAL A 217 16.27 7.73 -2.72
C VAL A 217 15.82 6.39 -2.12
N ARG A 218 15.67 5.36 -2.96
CA ARG A 218 15.40 3.97 -2.54
C ARG A 218 16.46 3.42 -1.56
N LEU A 219 17.74 3.78 -1.70
CA LEU A 219 18.80 3.35 -0.77
C LEU A 219 18.75 4.10 0.56
N TYR A 220 18.57 5.43 0.54
CA TYR A 220 18.42 6.22 1.78
C TYR A 220 17.17 5.82 2.59
N PHE A 221 16.18 5.19 1.95
CA PHE A 221 14.92 4.71 2.55
C PHE A 221 15.02 3.25 3.06
N LEU A 222 15.75 2.38 2.34
CA LEU A 222 15.96 0.99 2.72
C LEU A 222 16.96 0.85 3.86
N TYR A 223 18.00 1.67 3.94
CA TYR A 223 19.02 1.58 4.99
C TYR A 223 18.46 1.69 6.41
N PRO A 224 17.66 2.72 6.77
CA PRO A 224 17.09 2.82 8.11
C PRO A 224 16.04 1.72 8.37
N ALA A 225 15.23 1.34 7.37
CA ALA A 225 14.25 0.26 7.54
C ALA A 225 14.92 -1.13 7.71
N PHE A 226 16.03 -1.38 7.02
CA PHE A 226 16.78 -2.64 7.08
C PHE A 226 17.62 -2.74 8.35
N ILE A 227 18.26 -1.64 8.78
CA ILE A 227 18.92 -1.56 10.10
C ILE A 227 17.91 -1.84 11.21
N LEU A 228 16.70 -1.30 11.10
CA LEU A 228 15.67 -1.43 12.13
C LEU A 228 15.03 -2.84 12.15
N LEU A 229 14.85 -3.48 10.99
CA LEU A 229 14.45 -4.90 10.91
C LEU A 229 15.52 -5.85 11.48
N LEU A 230 16.80 -5.56 11.25
CA LEU A 230 17.91 -6.33 11.83
C LEU A 230 17.92 -6.23 13.36
N THR A 231 17.60 -5.07 13.94
CA THR A 231 17.47 -4.91 15.39
C THR A 231 16.26 -5.64 15.98
N MET A 232 15.23 -5.95 15.19
CA MET A 232 14.04 -6.70 15.63
C MET A 232 14.18 -8.22 15.47
N GLY A 233 15.08 -8.70 14.60
CA GLY A 233 15.31 -10.13 14.38
C GLY A 233 16.32 -10.77 15.35
N SER A 234 16.96 -9.96 16.20
CA SER A 234 17.97 -10.40 17.17
C SER A 234 17.46 -10.44 18.63
N GLY A 235 16.14 -10.39 18.83
CA GLY A 235 15.48 -10.44 20.15
C GLY A 235 14.67 -11.69 20.35
#